data_AF-A0AAD5UDC5-F1
#
_entry.id   AF-A0AAD5UDC5-F1
#
_cell.length_a   1.000
_cell.length_b   1.000
_cell.length_c   1.000
_cell.angle_alpha   90.00
_cell.angle_beta   90.00
_cell.angle_gamma   90.00
#
_symmetry.space_group_name_H-M   'P 1'
#
loop_
_entity.id
_entity.type
_entity.pdbx_description
1 polymer ?
#
loop_
_entity_poly.entity_id
_entity_poly.type
_entity_poly.pdbx_seq_one_letter_code
_entity_poly.pdbx_strand_id
1 'polypeptide(L)'
;MSESRTELLAWYNDLSQQNYTKVEQFGTGAGHCLIMDSIFRDVPLSKVKFNAKHEWEYVANFKVLQTIFDKHKIDNAIPVERLIKCKFQDNLEFLQWIKKFWDQYYPGGSYDSKATSVKKKTASTAKPFQKSLSNNSVEEHPKPVRLLKTPKTAAAAAAVPNTHRDLIDEYQKVANDLTLQVNELKITVDQVEKEREFYFGKLREIEVYIQSRIEGGIDSNLDAAFKDIQNIMYKSRVDKLRKTSDLFKIKGAANIIKYWGYPCEEHNVVTRDGYHIGLQRIPYSRNQIHPTPSNFPVIVWHGLSNSSDMFVASNPESSLAFVLADAGFDVWLGNARGTDYSFKHEYLNLNDKRDLKKFWEFSIDHLANFDVPAVVDYVLSYTKREKVSYIGFSQGSAQGFLLLT
;
A
#
# COMPACT_ATOMS: atom_id res chain seq x y z
N MET A 1 -18.67 19.01 0.26
CA MET A 1 -18.22 17.61 0.08
C MET A 1 -17.67 17.50 -1.33
N SER A 2 -16.46 16.99 -1.51
CA SER A 2 -15.93 16.68 -2.85
C SER A 2 -16.68 15.49 -3.41
N GLU A 3 -17.19 15.59 -4.64
CA GLU A 3 -17.90 14.48 -5.29
C GLU A 3 -17.00 13.25 -5.45
N SER A 4 -17.59 12.07 -5.22
CA SER A 4 -16.88 10.80 -5.32
C SER A 4 -16.61 10.42 -6.77
N ARG A 5 -15.62 9.55 -7.01
CA ARG A 5 -15.26 9.09 -8.37
C ARG A 5 -16.46 8.52 -9.15
N THR A 6 -17.36 7.82 -8.46
CA THR A 6 -18.51 7.15 -9.07
C THR A 6 -19.55 8.17 -9.52
N GLU A 7 -19.78 9.21 -8.70
CA GLU A 7 -20.70 10.30 -9.02
C GLU A 7 -20.19 11.13 -10.20
N LEU A 8 -18.89 11.45 -10.23
CA LEU A 8 -18.27 12.20 -11.33
C LEU A 8 -18.35 11.46 -12.67
N LEU A 9 -18.11 10.14 -12.67
CA LEU A 9 -18.22 9.32 -13.87
C LEU A 9 -19.67 9.21 -14.33
N ALA A 10 -20.61 9.00 -13.41
CA ALA A 10 -22.04 8.95 -13.73
C ALA A 10 -22.52 10.27 -14.32
N TRP A 11 -22.16 11.41 -13.70
CA TRP A 11 -22.48 12.75 -14.17
C TRP A 11 -21.91 13.01 -15.57
N TYR A 12 -20.63 12.75 -15.78
CA TYR A 12 -20.01 13.00 -17.07
C TYR A 12 -20.61 12.14 -18.18
N ASN A 13 -20.91 10.87 -17.91
CA ASN A 13 -21.51 9.98 -18.90
C ASN A 13 -22.94 10.40 -19.26
N ASP A 14 -23.72 10.86 -18.28
CA ASP A 14 -25.05 11.42 -18.53
C ASP A 14 -24.98 12.71 -19.35
N LEU A 15 -24.07 13.63 -18.99
CA LEU A 15 -23.85 14.88 -19.72
C LEU A 15 -23.40 14.63 -21.16
N SER A 16 -22.38 13.81 -21.36
CA SER A 16 -21.67 13.69 -22.64
C SER A 16 -22.14 12.52 -23.52
N GLN A 17 -22.99 11.63 -23.00
CA GLN A 17 -23.42 10.40 -23.66
C GLN A 17 -22.25 9.51 -24.11
N GLN A 18 -21.16 9.53 -23.31
CA GLN A 18 -19.98 8.68 -23.44
C GLN A 18 -20.02 7.55 -22.40
N ASN A 19 -19.09 6.60 -22.51
CA ASN A 19 -18.99 5.46 -21.58
C ASN A 19 -17.61 5.44 -20.89
N TYR A 20 -17.34 6.46 -20.09
CA TYR A 20 -16.15 6.50 -19.25
C TYR A 20 -16.38 5.62 -18.03
N THR A 21 -15.51 4.63 -17.86
CA THR A 21 -15.55 3.68 -16.74
C THR A 21 -14.46 3.98 -15.70
N LYS A 22 -13.47 4.79 -16.06
CA LYS A 22 -12.29 5.12 -15.27
C LYS A 22 -11.94 6.61 -15.39
N VAL A 23 -11.48 7.20 -14.29
CA VAL A 23 -11.11 8.64 -14.23
C VAL A 23 -9.86 8.93 -15.07
N GLU A 24 -8.98 7.96 -15.21
CA GLU A 24 -7.75 8.01 -16.01
C GLU A 24 -8.03 8.29 -17.49
N GLN A 25 -9.23 7.97 -17.98
CA GLN A 25 -9.64 8.26 -19.35
C GLN A 25 -9.72 9.78 -19.65
N PHE A 26 -9.89 10.61 -18.61
CA PHE A 26 -9.85 12.06 -18.74
C PHE A 26 -8.45 12.61 -19.06
N GLY A 27 -7.40 11.83 -18.81
CA GLY A 27 -6.02 12.17 -19.16
C GLY A 27 -5.79 12.30 -20.67
N THR A 28 -6.74 11.87 -21.49
CA THR A 28 -6.74 12.13 -22.94
C THR A 28 -7.07 13.59 -23.30
N GLY A 29 -7.61 14.37 -22.36
CA GLY A 29 -8.06 15.76 -22.55
C GLY A 29 -9.40 15.90 -23.28
N ALA A 30 -9.88 14.86 -23.97
CA ALA A 30 -11.10 14.92 -24.79
C ALA A 30 -12.36 15.14 -23.94
N GLY A 31 -12.46 14.48 -22.78
CA GLY A 31 -13.60 14.64 -21.88
C GLY A 31 -13.70 16.04 -21.29
N HIS A 32 -12.57 16.66 -20.94
CA HIS A 32 -12.56 18.04 -20.46
C HIS A 32 -13.03 19.04 -21.53
N CYS A 33 -12.66 18.83 -22.80
CA CYS A 33 -13.15 19.66 -23.89
C CYS A 33 -14.68 19.60 -24.05
N LEU A 34 -15.30 18.43 -23.84
CA LEU A 34 -16.77 18.30 -23.89
C LEU A 34 -17.45 19.00 -22.70
N ILE A 35 -16.87 18.89 -21.50
CA ILE A 35 -17.37 19.60 -20.32
C ILE A 35 -17.37 21.11 -20.60
N MET A 36 -16.27 21.65 -21.11
CA MET A 36 -16.18 23.09 -21.43
C MET A 36 -17.09 23.51 -22.58
N ASP A 37 -17.26 22.65 -23.60
CA ASP A 37 -18.18 22.91 -24.70
C ASP A 37 -19.62 23.01 -24.21
N SER A 38 -20.00 22.25 -23.18
CA SER A 38 -21.33 22.34 -22.60
C SER A 38 -21.65 23.69 -21.96
N ILE A 39 -20.63 24.39 -21.47
CA ILE A 39 -20.74 25.72 -20.87
C ILE A 39 -20.74 26.80 -21.96
N PHE A 40 -19.70 26.82 -22.81
CA PHE A 40 -19.41 27.97 -23.68
C PHE A 40 -19.86 27.79 -25.14
N ARG A 41 -20.09 26.56 -25.61
CA ARG A 41 -20.52 26.22 -26.98
C ARG A 41 -19.61 26.73 -28.10
N ASP A 42 -18.37 27.09 -27.76
CA ASP A 42 -17.40 27.67 -28.69
C ASP A 42 -16.07 26.90 -28.73
N VAL A 43 -16.04 25.69 -28.14
CA VAL A 43 -14.88 24.79 -28.19
C VAL A 43 -14.75 24.23 -29.61
N PRO A 44 -13.58 24.30 -30.26
CA PRO A 44 -13.40 23.75 -31.60
C PRO A 44 -13.30 22.21 -31.56
N LEU A 45 -14.43 21.53 -31.34
CA LEU A 45 -14.50 20.07 -31.19
C LEU A 45 -13.96 19.30 -32.41
N SER A 46 -13.95 19.92 -33.60
CA SER A 46 -13.32 19.34 -34.79
C SER A 46 -11.81 19.16 -34.68
N LYS A 47 -11.15 19.89 -33.77
CA LYS A 47 -9.72 19.74 -33.44
C LYS A 47 -9.49 18.75 -32.30
N VAL A 48 -10.53 18.29 -31.63
CA VAL A 48 -10.44 17.37 -30.48
C VAL A 48 -10.40 15.92 -30.99
N LYS A 49 -9.39 15.18 -30.56
CA LYS A 49 -9.17 13.78 -30.89
C LYS A 49 -9.82 12.89 -29.83
N PHE A 50 -11.06 12.44 -30.10
CA PHE A 50 -11.82 11.60 -29.17
C PHE A 50 -11.30 10.17 -29.02
N ASN A 51 -10.64 9.64 -30.06
CA ASN A 51 -10.06 8.30 -30.07
C ASN A 51 -8.53 8.33 -29.95
N ALA A 52 -8.00 9.33 -29.23
CA ALA A 52 -6.56 9.49 -29.03
C ALA A 52 -5.96 8.29 -28.29
N LYS A 53 -4.80 7.79 -28.76
CA LYS A 53 -4.12 6.62 -28.19
C LYS A 53 -2.72 6.91 -27.68
N HIS A 54 -2.16 8.06 -28.04
CA HIS A 54 -0.78 8.41 -27.72
C HIS A 54 -0.69 9.76 -26.99
N GLU A 55 0.30 9.92 -26.10
CA GLU A 55 0.47 11.13 -25.27
C GLU A 55 0.54 12.43 -26.09
N TRP A 56 1.18 12.41 -27.26
CA TRP A 56 1.27 13.59 -28.14
C TRP A 56 -0.11 14.03 -28.68
N GLU A 57 -1.07 13.11 -28.77
CA GLU A 57 -2.46 13.41 -29.11
C GLU A 57 -3.23 14.00 -27.92
N TYR A 58 -2.90 13.57 -26.70
CA TYR A 58 -3.47 14.13 -25.46
C TYR A 58 -3.02 15.57 -25.28
N VAL A 59 -1.72 15.84 -25.51
CA VAL A 59 -1.17 17.20 -25.52
C VAL A 59 -1.91 18.09 -26.53
N ALA A 60 -2.25 17.58 -27.72
CA ALA A 60 -3.03 18.33 -28.70
C ALA A 60 -4.44 18.69 -28.19
N ASN A 61 -5.12 17.76 -27.52
CA ASN A 61 -6.42 18.02 -26.88
C ASN A 61 -6.31 19.05 -25.75
N PHE A 62 -5.28 18.97 -24.90
CA PHE A 62 -5.06 19.96 -23.84
C PHE A 62 -4.70 21.35 -24.37
N LYS A 63 -4.04 21.47 -25.53
CA LYS A 63 -3.84 22.77 -26.20
C LYS A 63 -5.16 23.41 -26.63
N VAL A 64 -6.12 22.60 -27.09
CA VAL A 64 -7.48 23.08 -27.38
C VAL A 64 -8.14 23.59 -26.09
N LEU A 65 -8.03 22.85 -25.00
CA LEU A 65 -8.57 23.24 -23.69
C LEU A 65 -7.94 24.53 -23.15
N GLN A 66 -6.61 24.67 -23.21
CA GLN A 66 -5.87 25.87 -22.82
C GLN A 66 -6.33 27.10 -23.60
N THR A 67 -6.53 26.98 -24.91
CA THR A 67 -7.04 28.08 -25.76
C THR A 67 -8.41 28.59 -25.26
N ILE A 68 -9.26 27.69 -24.76
CA ILE A 68 -10.58 28.05 -24.22
C ILE A 68 -10.46 28.70 -22.85
N PHE A 69 -9.55 28.22 -22.00
CA PHE A 69 -9.26 28.85 -20.71
C PHE A 69 -8.74 30.28 -20.89
N ASP A 70 -7.81 30.49 -21.81
CA ASP A 70 -7.27 31.82 -22.12
C ASP A 70 -8.35 32.75 -22.68
N LYS A 71 -9.16 32.25 -23.62
CA LYS A 71 -10.23 33.02 -24.28
C LYS A 71 -11.28 33.51 -23.28
N HIS A 72 -11.67 32.67 -22.32
CA HIS A 72 -12.67 32.98 -21.30
C HIS A 72 -12.08 33.50 -19.98
N LYS A 73 -10.76 33.75 -19.95
CA LYS A 73 -10.02 34.27 -18.78
C LYS A 73 -10.23 33.44 -17.52
N ILE A 74 -10.17 32.12 -17.64
CA ILE A 74 -10.30 31.19 -16.52
C ILE A 74 -8.97 31.16 -15.77
N ASP A 75 -8.96 31.72 -14.57
CA ASP A 75 -7.78 31.80 -13.69
C ASP A 75 -7.48 30.47 -13.00
N ASN A 76 -7.13 29.45 -13.81
CA ASN A 76 -6.67 28.16 -13.34
C ASN A 76 -5.70 27.53 -14.34
N ALA A 77 -4.46 27.33 -13.92
CA ALA A 77 -3.45 26.69 -14.77
C ALA A 77 -3.74 25.20 -14.93
N ILE A 78 -3.87 24.72 -16.17
CA ILE A 78 -4.06 23.30 -16.46
C ILE A 78 -2.73 22.56 -16.32
N PRO A 79 -2.56 21.61 -15.39
CA PRO A 79 -1.30 20.89 -15.18
C PRO A 79 -1.10 19.78 -16.24
N VAL A 80 -0.93 20.17 -17.51
CA VAL A 80 -0.92 19.26 -18.67
C VAL A 80 0.07 18.11 -18.51
N GLU A 81 1.31 18.38 -18.09
CA GLU A 81 2.36 17.36 -17.94
C GLU A 81 1.99 16.24 -16.96
N ARG A 82 1.20 16.57 -15.92
CA ARG A 82 0.70 15.60 -14.93
C ARG A 82 -0.51 14.85 -15.46
N LEU A 83 -1.45 15.54 -16.10
CA LEU A 83 -2.70 14.97 -16.59
C LEU A 83 -2.49 13.95 -17.72
N ILE A 84 -1.61 14.24 -18.68
CA ILE A 84 -1.35 13.36 -19.84
C ILE A 84 -0.75 12.00 -19.46
N LYS A 85 -0.22 11.86 -18.24
CA LYS A 85 0.26 10.58 -17.69
C LYS A 85 -0.87 9.67 -17.24
N CYS A 86 -2.13 10.11 -17.35
CA CYS A 86 -3.33 9.35 -17.03
C CYS A 86 -3.30 8.76 -15.61
N LYS A 87 -2.59 9.41 -14.67
CA LYS A 87 -2.58 9.00 -13.26
C LYS A 87 -3.93 9.32 -12.63
N PHE A 88 -4.47 8.38 -11.87
CA PHE A 88 -5.79 8.49 -11.24
C PHE A 88 -5.95 9.77 -10.42
N GLN A 89 -5.01 10.05 -9.51
CA GLN A 89 -5.14 11.17 -8.57
C GLN A 89 -5.09 12.53 -9.25
N ASP A 90 -4.13 12.76 -10.16
CA ASP A 90 -4.00 14.01 -10.91
C ASP A 90 -5.27 14.30 -11.74
N ASN A 91 -5.83 13.26 -12.38
CA ASN A 91 -7.03 13.38 -13.19
C ASN A 91 -8.30 13.52 -12.34
N LEU A 92 -8.36 12.89 -11.17
CA LEU A 92 -9.47 13.03 -10.24
C LEU A 92 -9.56 14.46 -9.67
N GLU A 93 -8.43 15.01 -9.23
CA GLU A 93 -8.37 16.37 -8.69
C GLU A 93 -8.82 17.41 -9.72
N PHE A 94 -8.30 17.30 -10.95
CA PHE A 94 -8.68 18.21 -12.03
C PHE A 94 -10.14 17.99 -12.49
N LEU A 95 -10.65 16.76 -12.46
CA LEU A 95 -12.06 16.46 -12.74
C LEU A 95 -13.00 17.01 -11.67
N GLN A 96 -12.63 16.95 -10.40
CA GLN A 96 -13.38 17.58 -9.30
C GLN A 96 -13.41 19.10 -9.44
N TRP A 97 -12.27 19.69 -9.79
CA TRP A 97 -12.18 21.13 -10.05
C TRP A 97 -13.06 21.55 -11.23
N ILE A 98 -12.97 20.86 -12.38
CA ILE A 98 -13.73 21.24 -13.58
C ILE A 98 -15.24 21.01 -13.38
N LYS A 99 -15.63 20.02 -12.58
CA LYS A 99 -17.03 19.81 -12.18
C LYS A 99 -17.54 20.97 -11.32
N LYS A 100 -16.78 21.39 -10.31
CA LYS A 100 -17.13 22.56 -9.49
C LYS A 100 -17.26 23.82 -10.35
N PHE A 101 -16.37 24.00 -11.32
CA PHE A 101 -16.47 25.08 -12.31
C PHE A 101 -17.74 24.95 -13.15
N TRP A 102 -18.05 23.74 -13.63
CA TRP A 102 -19.27 23.47 -14.40
C TRP A 102 -20.54 23.80 -13.60
N ASP A 103 -20.64 23.37 -12.35
CA ASP A 103 -21.80 23.67 -11.48
C ASP A 103 -22.05 25.16 -11.31
N GLN A 104 -20.98 25.96 -11.33
CA GLN A 104 -21.04 27.40 -11.15
C GLN A 104 -21.42 28.16 -12.43
N TYR A 105 -21.00 27.67 -13.60
CA TYR A 105 -21.07 28.43 -14.86
C TYR A 105 -21.97 27.82 -15.92
N TYR A 106 -22.50 26.61 -15.72
CA TYR A 106 -23.39 25.98 -16.69
C TYR A 106 -24.69 26.78 -16.86
N PRO A 107 -25.04 27.26 -18.07
CA PRO A 107 -26.19 28.15 -18.27
C PRO A 107 -27.55 27.42 -18.25
N GLY A 108 -27.56 26.09 -18.07
CA GLY A 108 -28.77 25.26 -18.15
C GLY A 108 -29.14 24.85 -19.58
N GLY A 109 -30.05 23.88 -19.71
CA GLY A 109 -30.56 23.35 -20.97
C GLY A 109 -30.10 21.92 -21.29
N SER A 110 -30.58 21.34 -22.40
CA SER A 110 -30.14 20.02 -22.86
C SER A 110 -28.81 20.15 -23.64
N TYR A 111 -27.76 19.44 -23.19
CA TYR A 111 -26.51 19.31 -23.93
C TYR A 111 -26.53 18.02 -24.77
N ASP A 112 -26.47 18.15 -26.10
CA ASP A 112 -26.23 17.01 -27.00
C ASP A 112 -24.82 17.11 -27.61
N SER A 113 -23.93 16.24 -27.15
CA SER A 113 -22.54 16.14 -27.61
C SER A 113 -22.41 15.64 -29.06
N LYS A 114 -23.41 14.88 -29.56
CA LYS A 114 -23.38 14.25 -30.90
C LYS A 114 -23.86 15.21 -31.99
N ALA A 115 -24.79 16.11 -31.68
CA ALA A 115 -25.28 17.13 -32.63
C ALA A 115 -24.19 18.17 -33.01
N THR A 116 -23.24 18.45 -32.11
CA THR A 116 -22.19 19.46 -32.31
C THR A 116 -21.07 18.95 -33.23
N SER A 117 -20.81 17.63 -33.26
CA SER A 117 -19.77 17.01 -34.11
C SER A 117 -20.16 16.90 -35.60
N VAL A 118 -21.43 17.12 -35.97
CA VAL A 118 -21.96 16.90 -37.33
C VAL A 118 -22.20 18.21 -38.12
N LYS A 119 -22.22 19.39 -37.49
CA LYS A 119 -22.50 20.66 -38.19
C LYS A 119 -21.26 21.38 -38.71
N LYS A 120 -20.65 20.84 -39.78
CA LYS A 120 -20.09 21.60 -40.93
C LYS A 120 -19.45 20.66 -41.96
N LYS A 121 -20.28 20.03 -42.78
CA LYS A 121 -20.00 19.93 -44.21
C LYS A 121 -21.25 20.39 -44.96
N THR A 122 -21.03 21.35 -45.85
CA THR A 122 -21.89 21.88 -46.92
C THR A 122 -23.13 22.68 -46.53
N ALA A 123 -23.02 24.00 -46.68
CA ALA A 123 -24.12 24.87 -47.08
C ALA A 123 -24.27 24.84 -48.62
N SER A 124 -25.50 25.04 -49.11
CA SER A 124 -25.94 25.23 -50.50
C SER A 124 -25.95 23.94 -51.36
N THR A 125 -26.98 23.55 -52.12
CA THR A 125 -28.19 24.17 -52.70
C THR A 125 -29.23 23.08 -53.03
N ALA A 126 -30.52 23.45 -53.02
CA ALA A 126 -31.66 22.94 -53.80
C ALA A 126 -32.01 21.43 -53.92
N LYS A 127 -33.28 21.13 -53.59
CA LYS A 127 -34.14 19.98 -54.01
C LYS A 127 -34.34 19.94 -55.55
N PRO A 128 -35.15 19.01 -56.14
CA PRO A 128 -35.51 17.60 -55.85
C PRO A 128 -35.35 16.69 -57.11
N PHE A 129 -35.58 15.36 -57.04
CA PHE A 129 -36.59 14.61 -57.82
C PHE A 129 -36.33 13.08 -57.85
N GLN A 130 -37.43 12.34 -57.86
CA GLN A 130 -37.55 10.87 -57.97
C GLN A 130 -37.50 10.37 -59.42
N LYS A 131 -37.11 9.10 -59.58
CA LYS A 131 -37.70 8.01 -60.42
C LYS A 131 -36.54 7.11 -60.91
N SER A 132 -36.65 5.80 -61.09
CA SER A 132 -37.65 4.77 -60.75
C SER A 132 -37.15 3.43 -61.34
N LEU A 133 -37.61 2.30 -60.79
CA LEU A 133 -37.78 0.96 -61.42
C LEU A 133 -36.48 0.16 -61.70
N SER A 134 -36.38 -1.17 -61.51
CA SER A 134 -37.38 -2.26 -61.52
C SER A 134 -36.81 -3.60 -60.97
N ASN A 135 -37.70 -4.44 -60.41
CA ASN A 135 -37.92 -5.92 -60.48
C ASN A 135 -36.73 -6.91 -60.35
N ASN A 136 -36.81 -8.12 -59.74
CA ASN A 136 -37.85 -9.09 -59.30
C ASN A 136 -37.29 -9.89 -58.07
N SER A 137 -38.03 -10.23 -56.99
CA SER A 137 -38.96 -11.38 -56.73
C SER A 137 -38.23 -12.76 -56.70
N VAL A 138 -38.45 -13.76 -55.83
CA VAL A 138 -39.63 -14.37 -55.13
C VAL A 138 -39.04 -15.27 -53.98
N GLU A 139 -39.60 -15.55 -52.78
CA GLU A 139 -40.70 -16.51 -52.45
C GLU A 139 -41.13 -16.51 -50.94
N GLU A 140 -42.34 -17.03 -50.70
CA GLU A 140 -43.30 -16.85 -49.60
C GLU A 140 -43.37 -17.94 -48.49
N HIS A 141 -43.63 -17.48 -47.23
CA HIS A 141 -44.64 -17.93 -46.20
C HIS A 141 -44.66 -19.37 -45.58
N PRO A 142 -45.39 -19.66 -44.44
CA PRO A 142 -46.40 -18.88 -43.66
C PRO A 142 -46.27 -18.89 -42.09
N LYS A 143 -47.23 -18.23 -41.40
CA LYS A 143 -47.41 -17.98 -39.93
C LYS A 143 -48.16 -19.13 -39.18
N PRO A 144 -48.25 -19.14 -37.82
CA PRO A 144 -49.47 -18.64 -37.12
C PRO A 144 -49.24 -17.99 -35.72
N VAL A 145 -49.94 -16.89 -35.37
CA VAL A 145 -51.13 -16.72 -34.45
C VAL A 145 -50.79 -16.38 -32.98
N ARG A 146 -51.45 -15.33 -32.49
CA ARG A 146 -51.36 -14.68 -31.17
C ARG A 146 -52.59 -15.04 -30.32
N LEU A 147 -52.42 -15.40 -29.05
CA LEU A 147 -53.52 -15.47 -28.06
C LEU A 147 -53.20 -14.66 -26.78
N LEU A 148 -54.26 -14.21 -26.11
CA LEU A 148 -54.32 -13.11 -25.13
C LEU A 148 -54.01 -13.49 -23.65
N LYS A 149 -53.75 -12.42 -22.88
CA LYS A 149 -53.43 -12.19 -21.45
C LYS A 149 -54.31 -12.90 -20.38
N THR A 150 -53.73 -13.09 -19.18
CA THR A 150 -54.38 -12.89 -17.84
C THR A 150 -53.35 -12.48 -16.75
N PRO A 151 -53.75 -11.91 -15.58
CA PRO A 151 -52.92 -11.04 -14.73
C PRO A 151 -52.45 -11.59 -13.36
N LYS A 152 -51.42 -10.89 -12.83
CA LYS A 152 -50.73 -10.88 -11.51
C LYS A 152 -51.31 -11.65 -10.31
N THR A 153 -50.39 -12.31 -9.58
CA THR A 153 -50.33 -12.32 -8.10
C THR A 153 -48.89 -12.07 -7.65
N ALA A 154 -48.73 -11.21 -6.63
CA ALA A 154 -47.46 -10.86 -6.00
C ALA A 154 -47.15 -11.83 -4.85
N ALA A 155 -45.91 -12.30 -4.78
CA ALA A 155 -45.36 -12.96 -3.59
C ALA A 155 -44.06 -12.25 -3.20
N ALA A 156 -44.04 -11.67 -2.00
CA ALA A 156 -42.88 -11.08 -1.38
C ALA A 156 -41.90 -12.20 -1.00
N ALA A 157 -40.70 -12.19 -1.59
CA ALA A 157 -39.59 -13.04 -1.17
C ALA A 157 -38.71 -12.26 -0.19
N ALA A 158 -38.64 -12.74 1.05
CA ALA A 158 -37.69 -12.28 2.05
C ALA A 158 -36.26 -12.56 1.58
N ALA A 159 -35.39 -11.55 1.63
CA ALA A 159 -34.00 -11.65 1.20
C ALA A 159 -33.15 -12.40 2.24
N VAL A 160 -32.45 -13.43 1.79
CA VAL A 160 -31.39 -14.13 2.53
C VAL A 160 -30.10 -13.31 2.42
N PRO A 161 -29.30 -13.10 3.49
CA PRO A 161 -28.05 -12.34 3.40
C PRO A 161 -27.06 -13.07 2.52
N ASN A 162 -26.58 -12.41 1.47
CA ASN A 162 -25.72 -13.00 0.46
C ASN A 162 -24.25 -12.81 0.88
N THR A 163 -23.80 -13.67 1.79
CA THR A 163 -22.49 -13.60 2.48
C THR A 163 -21.29 -13.40 1.55
N HIS A 164 -21.37 -13.91 0.31
CA HIS A 164 -20.29 -13.78 -0.67
C HIS A 164 -20.12 -12.35 -1.24
N ARG A 165 -21.18 -11.54 -1.25
CA ARG A 165 -21.13 -10.16 -1.76
C ARG A 165 -20.55 -9.22 -0.71
N ASP A 166 -20.93 -9.43 0.55
CA ASP A 166 -20.41 -8.68 1.69
C ASP A 166 -18.90 -8.92 1.87
N LEU A 167 -18.45 -10.16 1.66
CA LEU A 167 -17.02 -10.51 1.62
C LEU A 167 -16.26 -9.79 0.50
N ILE A 168 -16.82 -9.72 -0.72
CA ILE A 168 -16.19 -9.00 -1.85
C ILE A 168 -16.09 -7.51 -1.55
N ASP A 169 -17.13 -6.90 -0.98
CA ASP A 169 -17.13 -5.49 -0.62
C ASP A 169 -16.12 -5.20 0.51
N GLU A 170 -15.95 -6.12 1.46
CA GLU A 170 -14.95 -6.04 2.52
C GLU A 170 -13.52 -6.15 1.95
N TYR A 171 -13.24 -7.12 1.07
CA TYR A 171 -11.94 -7.23 0.39
C TYR A 171 -11.64 -6.00 -0.47
N GLN A 172 -12.64 -5.46 -1.15
CA GLN A 172 -12.48 -4.25 -1.96
C GLN A 172 -12.20 -3.02 -1.09
N LYS A 173 -12.82 -2.94 0.10
CA LYS A 173 -12.55 -1.88 1.08
C LYS A 173 -11.12 -1.96 1.60
N VAL A 174 -10.64 -3.15 1.97
CA VAL A 174 -9.24 -3.37 2.41
C VAL A 174 -8.25 -3.03 1.30
N ALA A 175 -8.52 -3.43 0.05
CA ALA A 175 -7.66 -3.11 -1.09
C ALA A 175 -7.59 -1.60 -1.38
N ASN A 176 -8.72 -0.89 -1.24
CA ASN A 176 -8.76 0.55 -1.39
C ASN A 176 -8.01 1.26 -0.25
N ASP A 177 -8.19 0.81 0.99
CA ASP A 177 -7.50 1.35 2.16
C ASP A 177 -5.98 1.16 2.06
N LEU A 178 -5.54 -0.04 1.67
CA LEU A 178 -4.14 -0.33 1.41
C LEU A 178 -3.57 0.55 0.29
N THR A 179 -4.35 0.80 -0.77
CA THR A 179 -3.93 1.70 -1.86
C THR A 179 -3.76 3.14 -1.37
N LEU A 180 -4.62 3.61 -0.48
CA LEU A 180 -4.49 4.94 0.13
C LEU A 180 -3.24 5.04 1.01
N GLN A 181 -3.00 4.04 1.86
CA GLN A 181 -1.79 3.98 2.70
C GLN A 181 -0.51 3.96 1.86
N VAL A 182 -0.48 3.20 0.76
CA VAL A 182 0.67 3.18 -0.17
C VAL A 182 0.91 4.55 -0.81
N ASN A 183 -0.15 5.28 -1.17
CA ASN A 183 -0.01 6.62 -1.75
C ASN A 183 0.47 7.65 -0.72
N GLU A 184 -0.03 7.59 0.51
CA GLU A 184 0.42 8.44 1.61
C GLU A 184 1.89 8.18 1.96
N LEU A 185 2.28 6.90 2.03
CA LEU A 185 3.67 6.50 2.21
C LEU A 185 4.55 7.01 1.06
N LYS A 186 4.06 6.96 -0.18
CA LYS A 186 4.82 7.45 -1.34
C LYS A 186 5.06 8.96 -1.27
N ILE A 187 4.05 9.75 -0.92
CA ILE A 187 4.20 11.20 -0.71
C ILE A 187 5.19 11.47 0.43
N THR A 188 5.09 10.72 1.52
CA THR A 188 6.00 10.83 2.66
C THR A 188 7.44 10.51 2.26
N VAL A 189 7.65 9.43 1.48
CA VAL A 189 8.97 9.06 0.95
C VAL A 189 9.52 10.16 0.05
N ASP A 190 8.75 10.69 -0.89
CA ASP A 190 9.19 11.77 -1.78
C ASP A 190 9.60 13.03 -0.99
N GLN A 191 8.87 13.35 0.09
CA GLN A 191 9.21 14.47 0.97
C GLN A 191 10.50 14.21 1.75
N VAL A 192 10.64 13.02 2.34
CA VAL A 192 11.86 12.61 3.07
C VAL A 192 13.07 12.56 2.15
N GLU A 193 12.90 12.16 0.87
CA GLU A 193 13.98 12.17 -0.12
C GLU A 193 14.43 13.58 -0.47
N LYS A 194 13.50 14.53 -0.62
CA LYS A 194 13.84 15.95 -0.81
C LYS A 194 14.59 16.52 0.39
N GLU A 195 14.15 16.23 1.61
CA GLU A 195 14.85 16.64 2.83
C GLU A 195 16.23 16.01 2.92
N ARG A 196 16.35 14.72 2.61
CA ARG A 196 17.63 14.02 2.54
C ARG A 196 18.58 14.69 1.54
N GLU A 197 18.11 15.03 0.34
CA GLU A 197 18.93 15.69 -0.69
C GLU A 197 19.37 17.08 -0.24
N PHE A 198 18.48 17.83 0.39
CA PHE A 198 18.78 19.15 0.95
C PHE A 198 19.89 19.08 2.03
N TYR A 199 19.78 18.15 2.98
CA TYR A 199 20.81 17.96 4.01
C TYR A 199 22.11 17.39 3.43
N PHE A 200 22.01 16.49 2.45
CA PHE A 200 23.18 15.96 1.76
C PHE A 200 23.95 17.06 1.02
N GLY A 201 23.26 17.96 0.33
CA GLY A 201 23.86 19.13 -0.32
C GLY A 201 24.63 20.01 0.68
N LYS A 202 24.01 20.34 1.82
CA LYS A 202 24.67 21.11 2.89
C LYS A 202 25.90 20.41 3.47
N LEU A 203 25.82 19.10 3.70
CA LEU A 203 26.96 18.33 4.18
C LEU A 203 28.10 18.28 3.15
N ARG A 204 27.77 18.22 1.86
CA ARG A 204 28.76 18.29 0.78
C ARG A 204 29.46 19.64 0.70
N GLU A 205 28.74 20.74 0.92
CA GLU A 205 29.35 22.07 1.02
C GLU A 205 30.35 22.15 2.19
N ILE A 206 29.97 21.59 3.35
CA ILE A 206 30.85 21.48 4.52
C ILE A 206 32.07 20.60 4.21
N GLU A 207 31.88 19.47 3.53
CA GLU A 207 32.95 18.56 3.13
C GLU A 207 33.99 19.25 2.24
N VAL A 208 33.53 19.95 1.19
CA VAL A 208 34.41 20.71 0.29
C VAL A 208 35.15 21.81 1.04
N TYR A 209 34.47 22.52 1.94
CA TYR A 209 35.10 23.56 2.77
C TYR A 209 36.21 22.96 3.64
N ILE A 210 35.94 21.85 4.31
CA ILE A 210 36.90 21.19 5.21
C ILE A 210 38.10 20.65 4.42
N GLN A 211 37.88 19.98 3.29
CA GLN A 211 38.97 19.50 2.41
C GLN A 211 39.88 20.64 1.97
N SER A 212 39.31 21.77 1.52
CA SER A 212 40.08 22.93 1.10
C SER A 212 40.95 23.54 2.22
N ARG A 213 40.51 23.41 3.48
CA ARG A 213 41.25 23.90 4.66
C ARG A 213 42.37 22.95 5.07
N ILE A 214 42.12 21.64 5.03
CA ILE A 214 43.13 20.62 5.31
C ILE A 214 44.26 20.70 4.27
N GLU A 215 43.94 20.88 2.99
CA GLU A 215 44.94 21.06 1.92
C GLU A 215 45.68 22.40 2.01
N GLY A 216 45.03 23.42 2.57
CA GLY A 216 45.57 24.78 2.73
C GLY A 216 46.54 24.99 3.89
N GLY A 217 46.71 24.00 4.78
CA GLY A 217 47.76 23.97 5.82
C GLY A 217 47.71 25.12 6.83
N ILE A 218 46.62 25.29 7.58
CA ILE A 218 46.51 26.31 8.63
C ILE A 218 46.10 25.68 9.97
N ASP A 219 46.98 25.86 10.96
CA ASP A 219 46.80 25.60 12.40
C ASP A 219 46.54 24.13 12.81
N SER A 220 47.52 23.52 13.48
CA SER A 220 47.52 22.14 13.95
C SER A 220 46.34 21.75 14.85
N ASN A 221 45.74 22.70 15.58
CA ASN A 221 44.57 22.44 16.42
C ASN A 221 43.26 22.42 15.61
N LEU A 222 43.18 23.25 14.56
CA LEU A 222 42.03 23.30 13.66
C LEU A 222 41.98 22.04 12.77
N ASP A 223 43.16 21.54 12.38
CA ASP A 223 43.33 20.29 11.62
C ASP A 223 42.78 19.06 12.36
N ALA A 224 42.88 18.99 13.69
CA ALA A 224 42.35 17.88 14.47
C ALA A 224 40.81 17.88 14.47
N ALA A 225 40.19 19.04 14.74
CA ALA A 225 38.74 19.19 14.70
C ALA A 225 38.17 18.91 13.29
N PHE A 226 38.87 19.36 12.23
CA PHE A 226 38.48 19.08 10.85
C PHE A 226 38.58 17.60 10.49
N LYS A 227 39.62 16.90 10.95
CA LYS A 227 39.73 15.43 10.79
C LYS A 227 38.64 14.68 11.54
N ASP A 228 38.23 15.14 12.72
CA ASP A 228 37.12 14.53 13.46
C ASP A 228 35.78 14.72 12.74
N ILE A 229 35.52 15.92 12.21
CA ILE A 229 34.32 16.18 11.40
C ILE A 229 34.37 15.34 10.11
N GLN A 230 35.53 15.22 9.47
CA GLN A 230 35.74 14.37 8.29
C GLN A 230 35.45 12.89 8.61
N ASN A 231 35.91 12.40 9.76
CA ASN A 231 35.60 11.05 10.24
C ASN A 231 34.11 10.84 10.50
N ILE A 232 33.41 11.84 11.06
CA ILE A 232 31.96 11.78 11.27
C ILE A 232 31.21 11.77 9.93
N MET A 233 31.60 12.61 8.98
CA MET A 233 30.98 12.70 7.64
C MET A 233 31.18 11.41 6.82
N TYR A 234 32.37 10.80 6.90
CA TYR A 234 32.68 9.56 6.19
C TYR A 234 32.41 8.28 6.99
N LYS A 235 31.88 8.38 8.22
CA LYS A 235 31.40 7.22 8.98
C LYS A 235 30.25 6.58 8.20
N SER A 236 30.58 5.63 7.34
CA SER A 236 29.81 5.46 6.13
C SER A 236 28.49 4.72 6.38
N ARG A 237 27.46 5.12 5.62
CA ARG A 237 26.28 4.28 5.38
C ARG A 237 26.69 2.94 4.76
N VAL A 238 27.85 2.87 4.09
CA VAL A 238 28.44 1.64 3.55
C VAL A 238 28.84 0.67 4.65
N ASP A 239 29.28 1.11 5.83
CA ASP A 239 29.57 0.22 6.97
C ASP A 239 28.29 -0.31 7.61
N LYS A 240 27.24 0.54 7.69
CA LYS A 240 25.90 0.11 8.09
C LYS A 240 25.28 -0.87 7.07
N LEU A 241 25.41 -0.58 5.77
CA LEU A 241 24.93 -1.40 4.64
C LEU A 241 25.70 -2.71 4.49
N ARG A 242 27.03 -2.69 4.70
CA ARG A 242 27.88 -3.89 4.72
C ARG A 242 27.47 -4.79 5.87
N LYS A 243 27.32 -4.23 7.07
CA LYS A 243 26.83 -4.99 8.23
C LYS A 243 25.42 -5.57 8.02
N THR A 244 24.53 -4.88 7.30
CA THR A 244 23.21 -5.42 6.93
C THR A 244 23.29 -6.46 5.81
N SER A 245 24.21 -6.32 4.85
CA SER A 245 24.44 -7.32 3.80
C SER A 245 25.01 -8.63 4.35
N ASP A 246 25.85 -8.56 5.39
CA ASP A 246 26.36 -9.74 6.09
C ASP A 246 25.31 -10.36 7.02
N LEU A 247 24.38 -9.55 7.56
CA LEU A 247 23.27 -10.03 8.39
C LEU A 247 22.41 -11.07 7.65
N PHE A 248 22.12 -10.87 6.36
CA PHE A 248 21.34 -11.83 5.56
C PHE A 248 22.02 -13.20 5.37
N LYS A 249 23.32 -13.31 5.63
CA LYS A 249 24.06 -14.58 5.59
C LYS A 249 24.00 -15.33 6.92
N ILE A 250 23.65 -14.64 8.00
CA ILE A 250 23.60 -15.19 9.35
C ILE A 250 22.21 -15.79 9.54
N LYS A 251 22.17 -17.10 9.80
CA LYS A 251 20.94 -17.81 10.14
C LYS A 251 20.87 -18.05 11.63
N GLY A 252 19.69 -17.93 12.20
CA GLY A 252 19.47 -18.21 13.61
C GLY A 252 19.44 -16.95 14.46
N ALA A 253 18.37 -16.74 15.22
CA ALA A 253 18.19 -15.58 16.07
C ALA A 253 19.36 -15.41 17.04
N ALA A 254 19.83 -16.51 17.64
CA ALA A 254 20.98 -16.48 18.55
C ALA A 254 22.27 -15.96 17.89
N ASN A 255 22.53 -16.34 16.63
CA ASN A 255 23.71 -15.88 15.89
C ASN A 255 23.58 -14.40 15.52
N ILE A 256 22.38 -13.96 15.14
CA ILE A 256 22.09 -12.55 14.85
C ILE A 256 22.28 -11.68 16.10
N ILE A 257 21.78 -12.13 17.26
CA ILE A 257 21.93 -11.43 18.55
C ILE A 257 23.41 -11.25 18.90
N LYS A 258 24.18 -12.35 18.83
CA LYS A 258 25.63 -12.34 19.11
C LYS A 258 26.41 -11.46 18.12
N TYR A 259 26.04 -11.49 16.84
CA TYR A 259 26.66 -10.64 15.81
C TYR A 259 26.56 -9.14 16.13
N TRP A 260 25.43 -8.72 16.69
CA TRP A 260 25.22 -7.33 17.11
C TRP A 260 25.85 -6.96 18.46
N GLY A 261 26.51 -7.93 19.12
CA GLY A 261 27.24 -7.74 20.38
C GLY A 261 26.38 -7.89 21.63
N TYR A 262 25.15 -8.40 21.51
CA TYR A 262 24.29 -8.65 22.66
C TYR A 262 24.57 -10.03 23.28
N PRO A 263 24.42 -10.17 24.61
CA PRO A 263 24.40 -11.49 25.25
C PRO A 263 23.20 -12.29 24.75
N CYS A 264 23.39 -13.59 24.54
CA CYS A 264 22.32 -14.49 24.13
C CYS A 264 22.42 -15.81 24.91
N GLU A 265 21.35 -16.14 25.61
CA GLU A 265 21.13 -17.46 26.22
C GLU A 265 20.07 -18.22 25.40
N GLU A 266 20.19 -19.54 25.34
CA GLU A 266 19.21 -20.41 24.67
C GLU A 266 18.61 -21.36 25.70
N HIS A 267 17.28 -21.44 25.71
CA HIS A 267 16.53 -22.25 26.65
C HIS A 267 15.61 -23.20 25.89
N ASN A 268 15.32 -24.35 26.49
CA ASN A 268 14.31 -25.28 26.00
C ASN A 268 13.31 -25.56 27.12
N VAL A 269 12.03 -25.40 26.80
CA VAL A 269 10.92 -25.64 27.72
C VAL A 269 10.11 -26.80 27.18
N VAL A 270 9.78 -27.77 28.04
CA VAL A 270 8.96 -28.92 27.63
C VAL A 270 7.51 -28.64 28.03
N THR A 271 6.61 -28.67 27.05
CA THR A 271 5.17 -28.54 27.30
C THR A 271 4.61 -29.81 27.91
N ARG A 272 3.43 -29.72 28.54
CA ARG A 272 2.78 -30.89 29.18
C ARG A 272 2.46 -32.02 28.20
N ASP A 273 2.23 -31.69 26.93
CA ASP A 273 1.98 -32.65 25.86
C ASP A 273 3.26 -33.12 25.14
N GLY A 274 4.43 -32.63 25.56
CA GLY A 274 5.74 -33.18 25.19
C GLY A 274 6.51 -32.43 24.11
N TYR A 275 6.05 -31.26 23.66
CA TYR A 275 6.80 -30.45 22.70
C TYR A 275 7.94 -29.71 23.39
N HIS A 276 9.09 -29.62 22.71
CA HIS A 276 10.23 -28.81 23.16
C HIS A 276 10.13 -27.44 22.49
N ILE A 277 9.97 -26.41 23.31
CA ILE A 277 9.83 -25.01 22.91
C ILE A 277 11.17 -24.30 23.10
N GLY A 278 11.80 -23.93 21.99
CA GLY A 278 13.06 -23.21 21.99
C GLY A 278 12.87 -21.71 22.24
N LEU A 279 13.72 -21.13 23.09
CA LEU A 279 13.73 -19.70 23.37
C LEU A 279 15.14 -19.12 23.22
N GLN A 280 15.20 -17.89 22.74
CA GLN A 280 16.40 -17.06 22.81
C GLN A 280 16.17 -15.94 23.83
N ARG A 281 17.12 -15.70 24.71
CA ARG A 281 17.03 -14.66 25.74
C ARG A 281 18.15 -13.64 25.60
N ILE A 282 17.80 -12.36 25.62
CA ILE A 282 18.72 -11.22 25.69
C ILE A 282 18.61 -10.62 27.09
N PRO A 283 19.47 -11.03 28.04
CA PRO A 283 19.31 -10.65 29.44
C PRO A 283 19.60 -9.17 29.75
N TYR A 284 20.41 -8.50 28.92
CA TYR A 284 20.81 -7.11 29.08
C TYR A 284 21.34 -6.47 27.79
N SER A 285 21.46 -5.15 27.78
CA SER A 285 22.04 -4.36 26.68
C SER A 285 23.49 -4.76 26.38
N ARG A 286 23.91 -4.67 25.12
CA ARG A 286 25.32 -4.78 24.71
C ARG A 286 26.26 -3.76 25.37
N ASN A 287 25.72 -2.65 25.90
CA ASN A 287 26.50 -1.62 26.59
C ASN A 287 26.61 -1.87 28.10
N GLN A 288 25.93 -2.90 28.61
CA GLN A 288 26.01 -3.33 30.01
C GLN A 288 26.91 -4.56 30.13
N ILE A 289 27.65 -4.65 31.24
CA ILE A 289 28.60 -5.75 31.47
C ILE A 289 27.88 -6.98 32.04
N HIS A 290 26.83 -6.79 32.85
CA HIS A 290 26.09 -7.85 33.53
C HIS A 290 24.58 -7.54 33.62
N PRO A 291 23.72 -8.58 33.75
CA PRO A 291 22.31 -8.36 34.01
C PRO A 291 22.13 -7.69 35.37
N THR A 292 21.29 -6.66 35.44
CA THR A 292 20.90 -6.12 36.75
C THR A 292 19.70 -6.92 37.28
N PRO A 293 19.61 -7.18 38.60
CA PRO A 293 18.43 -7.82 39.19
C PRO A 293 17.13 -7.05 38.95
N SER A 294 17.21 -5.79 38.51
CA SER A 294 16.07 -4.92 38.26
C SER A 294 15.40 -5.16 36.89
N ASN A 295 16.07 -5.82 35.94
CA ASN A 295 15.54 -6.02 34.60
C ASN A 295 14.22 -6.81 34.68
N PHE A 296 13.16 -6.26 34.10
CA PHE A 296 11.83 -6.86 34.12
C PHE A 296 11.66 -7.78 32.91
N PRO A 297 11.14 -9.02 33.07
CA PRO A 297 11.02 -9.97 31.98
C PRO A 297 9.92 -9.60 30.99
N VAL A 298 10.28 -9.60 29.71
CA VAL A 298 9.37 -9.36 28.59
C VAL A 298 9.45 -10.54 27.63
N ILE A 299 8.34 -11.25 27.46
CA ILE A 299 8.18 -12.29 26.46
C ILE A 299 7.70 -11.64 25.16
N VAL A 300 8.42 -11.89 24.06
CA VAL A 300 8.08 -11.43 22.72
C VAL A 300 7.77 -12.65 21.86
N TRP A 301 6.57 -12.69 21.28
CA TRP A 301 6.02 -13.87 20.61
C TRP A 301 5.63 -13.57 19.17
N HIS A 302 6.08 -14.43 18.24
CA HIS A 302 5.91 -14.25 16.81
C HIS A 302 4.50 -14.60 16.30
N GLY A 303 4.24 -14.24 15.03
CA GLY A 303 3.00 -14.54 14.33
C GLY A 303 3.02 -15.86 13.55
N LEU A 304 1.98 -16.10 12.77
CA LEU A 304 1.84 -17.30 11.92
C LEU A 304 3.01 -17.42 10.94
N SER A 305 3.53 -18.64 10.76
CA SER A 305 4.60 -18.98 9.80
C SER A 305 5.88 -18.15 9.97
N ASN A 306 6.23 -17.83 11.22
CA ASN A 306 7.40 -17.02 11.55
C ASN A 306 8.17 -17.63 12.74
N SER A 307 9.22 -16.96 13.18
CA SER A 307 10.04 -17.36 14.34
C SER A 307 10.55 -16.11 15.08
N SER A 308 11.36 -16.32 16.14
CA SER A 308 12.03 -15.24 16.88
C SER A 308 12.98 -14.38 16.00
N ASP A 309 13.42 -14.89 14.84
CA ASP A 309 14.29 -14.17 13.90
C ASP A 309 13.72 -12.81 13.52
N MET A 310 12.39 -12.72 13.38
CA MET A 310 11.70 -11.49 13.00
C MET A 310 12.02 -10.32 13.93
N PHE A 311 12.22 -10.57 15.23
CA PHE A 311 12.46 -9.52 16.22
C PHE A 311 13.91 -9.04 16.28
N VAL A 312 14.80 -9.67 15.50
CA VAL A 312 16.23 -9.36 15.42
C VAL A 312 16.73 -9.18 13.98
N ALA A 313 15.84 -9.26 12.99
CA ALA A 313 16.18 -9.29 11.56
C ALA A 313 16.73 -7.97 10.98
N SER A 314 16.80 -6.89 11.76
CA SER A 314 17.26 -5.57 11.32
C SER A 314 18.42 -5.07 12.18
N ASN A 315 18.65 -3.75 12.19
CA ASN A 315 19.68 -3.16 13.04
C ASN A 315 19.21 -3.08 14.51
N PRO A 316 20.14 -2.91 15.47
CA PRO A 316 19.81 -2.76 16.88
C PRO A 316 18.84 -1.62 17.19
N GLU A 317 18.90 -0.54 16.43
CA GLU A 317 18.08 0.65 16.67
C GLU A 317 16.62 0.50 16.21
N SER A 318 16.32 -0.51 15.39
CA SER A 318 14.99 -0.73 14.80
C SER A 318 14.37 -2.08 15.12
N SER A 319 15.11 -3.02 15.74
CA SER A 319 14.59 -4.34 16.06
C SER A 319 14.11 -4.38 17.50
N LEU A 320 12.86 -4.79 17.70
CA LEU A 320 12.17 -4.71 19.00
C LEU A 320 12.96 -5.37 20.14
N ALA A 321 13.57 -6.53 19.90
CA ALA A 321 14.32 -7.25 20.93
C ALA A 321 15.52 -6.45 21.44
N PHE A 322 16.24 -5.77 20.53
CA PHE A 322 17.40 -4.95 20.87
C PHE A 322 16.99 -3.65 21.56
N VAL A 323 15.93 -2.99 21.07
CA VAL A 323 15.40 -1.78 21.69
C VAL A 323 14.94 -2.03 23.13
N LEU A 324 14.29 -3.17 23.40
CA LEU A 324 13.89 -3.56 24.75
C LEU A 324 15.09 -3.86 25.65
N ALA A 325 16.10 -4.58 25.15
CA ALA A 325 17.31 -4.88 25.91
C ALA A 325 18.09 -3.59 26.27
N ASP A 326 18.22 -2.66 25.32
CA ASP A 326 18.83 -1.35 25.52
C ASP A 326 18.03 -0.45 26.47
N ALA A 327 16.71 -0.65 26.56
CA ALA A 327 15.84 0.00 27.55
C ALA A 327 15.88 -0.65 28.95
N GLY A 328 16.68 -1.71 29.15
CA GLY A 328 16.87 -2.35 30.45
C GLY A 328 15.90 -3.49 30.77
N PHE A 329 15.22 -4.06 29.77
CA PHE A 329 14.37 -5.24 29.95
C PHE A 329 15.18 -6.55 29.81
N ASP A 330 14.68 -7.60 30.47
CA ASP A 330 15.14 -8.98 30.26
C ASP A 330 14.26 -9.61 29.18
N VAL A 331 14.79 -9.75 27.96
CA VAL A 331 13.98 -10.07 26.77
C VAL A 331 14.01 -11.56 26.47
N TRP A 332 12.85 -12.18 26.36
CA TRP A 332 12.65 -13.59 26.06
C TRP A 332 11.91 -13.75 24.74
N LEU A 333 12.54 -14.33 23.74
CA LEU A 333 11.97 -14.57 22.42
C LEU A 333 11.46 -16.01 22.35
N GLY A 334 10.14 -16.18 22.31
CA GLY A 334 9.50 -17.50 22.25
C GLY A 334 9.30 -17.98 20.80
N ASN A 335 9.36 -19.30 20.60
CA ASN A 335 9.10 -19.94 19.31
C ASN A 335 8.04 -21.03 19.44
N ALA A 336 6.90 -20.87 18.75
CA ALA A 336 5.82 -21.85 18.79
C ALA A 336 6.28 -23.23 18.30
N ARG A 337 5.64 -24.30 18.80
CA ARG A 337 5.90 -25.68 18.33
C ARG A 337 5.84 -25.80 16.81
N GLY A 338 6.73 -26.63 16.25
CA GLY A 338 6.79 -26.87 14.80
C GLY A 338 7.60 -25.84 14.01
N THR A 339 8.05 -24.74 14.63
CA THR A 339 9.11 -23.89 14.05
C THR A 339 10.46 -24.58 14.08
N ASP A 340 11.44 -24.06 13.33
CA ASP A 340 12.82 -24.59 13.29
C ASP A 340 13.48 -24.67 14.68
N TYR A 341 13.07 -23.79 15.61
CA TYR A 341 13.57 -23.76 16.99
C TYR A 341 12.82 -24.70 17.95
N SER A 342 11.65 -25.19 17.53
CA SER A 342 10.74 -25.99 18.37
C SER A 342 10.28 -27.25 17.63
N PHE A 343 11.20 -27.87 16.89
CA PHE A 343 10.99 -29.08 16.09
C PHE A 343 11.48 -30.34 16.82
N LYS A 344 11.00 -30.56 18.05
CA LYS A 344 11.35 -31.73 18.86
C LYS A 344 10.22 -32.09 19.81
N HIS A 345 10.09 -33.38 20.09
CA HIS A 345 9.05 -33.93 20.95
C HIS A 345 9.61 -35.04 21.86
N GLU A 346 9.11 -35.13 23.09
CA GLU A 346 9.59 -36.08 24.12
C GLU A 346 9.20 -37.53 23.77
N TYR A 347 7.97 -37.72 23.31
CA TYR A 347 7.36 -39.06 23.15
C TYR A 347 7.25 -39.56 21.70
N LEU A 348 7.57 -38.74 20.70
CA LEU A 348 7.35 -39.05 19.29
C LEU A 348 8.68 -39.24 18.57
N ASN A 349 8.79 -40.27 17.74
CA ASN A 349 9.92 -40.44 16.86
C ASN A 349 9.68 -39.74 15.52
N LEU A 350 10.26 -38.57 15.32
CA LEU A 350 10.03 -37.75 14.11
C LEU A 350 10.58 -38.37 12.81
N ASN A 351 11.36 -39.45 12.90
CA ASN A 351 11.77 -40.23 11.73
C ASN A 351 10.70 -41.27 11.29
N ASP A 352 9.72 -41.58 12.15
CA ASP A 352 8.57 -42.42 11.79
C ASP A 352 7.45 -41.56 11.20
N LYS A 353 6.89 -41.98 10.06
CA LYS A 353 5.86 -41.20 9.34
C LYS A 353 4.57 -40.99 10.12
N ARG A 354 4.18 -41.94 10.98
CA ARG A 354 2.93 -41.85 11.76
C ARG A 354 3.12 -40.87 12.91
N ASP A 355 4.26 -40.95 13.58
CA ASP A 355 4.61 -40.02 14.65
C ASP A 355 4.86 -38.61 14.12
N LEU A 356 5.47 -38.47 12.93
CA LEU A 356 5.58 -37.18 12.24
C LEU A 356 4.20 -36.60 11.92
N LYS A 357 3.22 -37.41 11.50
CA LYS A 357 1.86 -36.93 11.29
C LYS A 357 1.25 -36.42 12.60
N LYS A 358 1.36 -37.19 13.68
CA LYS A 358 0.88 -36.80 15.03
C LYS A 358 1.55 -35.53 15.55
N PHE A 359 2.84 -35.36 15.27
CA PHE A 359 3.58 -34.15 15.65
C PHE A 359 2.94 -32.88 15.07
N TRP A 360 2.26 -32.96 13.93
CA TRP A 360 1.57 -31.82 13.30
C TRP A 360 0.08 -31.74 13.64
N GLU A 361 -0.44 -32.62 14.49
CA GLU A 361 -1.86 -32.62 14.90
C GLU A 361 -2.11 -31.60 16.04
N PHE A 362 -1.84 -30.32 15.76
CA PHE A 362 -2.12 -29.21 16.68
C PHE A 362 -2.79 -28.02 15.98
N SER A 363 -3.43 -27.17 16.77
CA SER A 363 -4.10 -25.93 16.35
C SER A 363 -3.62 -24.77 17.21
N ILE A 364 -4.12 -23.56 16.95
CA ILE A 364 -3.87 -22.39 17.80
C ILE A 364 -4.28 -22.64 19.27
N ASP A 365 -5.29 -23.48 19.51
CA ASP A 365 -5.74 -23.84 20.86
C ASP A 365 -4.62 -24.53 21.64
N HIS A 366 -3.84 -25.38 20.97
CA HIS A 366 -2.71 -26.07 21.60
C HIS A 366 -1.58 -25.08 21.90
N LEU A 367 -1.32 -24.15 20.98
CA LEU A 367 -0.31 -23.10 21.19
C LEU A 367 -0.65 -22.25 22.42
N ALA A 368 -1.91 -21.82 22.54
CA ALA A 368 -2.37 -21.01 23.65
C ALA A 368 -2.46 -21.76 24.99
N ASN A 369 -2.87 -23.05 24.98
CA ASN A 369 -3.08 -23.82 26.21
C ASN A 369 -1.84 -24.55 26.72
N PHE A 370 -0.83 -24.78 25.87
CA PHE A 370 0.35 -25.56 26.24
C PHE A 370 1.66 -24.80 26.06
N ASP A 371 1.88 -24.13 24.92
CA ASP A 371 3.17 -23.48 24.65
C ASP A 371 3.35 -22.22 25.49
N VAL A 372 2.42 -21.27 25.36
CA VAL A 372 2.53 -19.98 26.05
C VAL A 372 2.57 -20.16 27.58
N PRO A 373 1.70 -20.97 28.22
CA PRO A 373 1.74 -21.20 29.67
C PRO A 373 3.06 -21.83 30.12
N ALA A 374 3.55 -22.85 29.40
CA ALA A 374 4.81 -23.50 29.76
C ALA A 374 5.97 -22.50 29.74
N VAL A 375 6.00 -21.61 28.74
CA VAL A 375 7.01 -20.56 28.67
C VAL A 375 6.83 -19.52 29.80
N VAL A 376 5.61 -19.03 30.03
CA VAL A 376 5.35 -18.05 31.10
C VAL A 376 5.78 -18.61 32.46
N ASP A 377 5.36 -19.83 32.79
CA ASP A 377 5.72 -20.51 34.04
C ASP A 377 7.24 -20.67 34.15
N TYR A 378 7.90 -21.08 33.05
CA TYR A 378 9.34 -21.19 33.01
C TYR A 378 10.03 -19.84 33.29
N VAL A 379 9.65 -18.77 32.58
CA VAL A 379 10.26 -17.45 32.73
C VAL A 379 10.04 -16.89 34.14
N LEU A 380 8.84 -17.00 34.69
CA LEU A 380 8.55 -16.60 36.08
C LEU A 380 9.42 -17.37 37.07
N SER A 381 9.51 -18.70 36.90
CA SER A 381 10.29 -19.56 37.78
C SER A 381 11.80 -19.31 37.68
N TYR A 382 12.29 -19.00 36.48
CA TYR A 382 13.70 -18.74 36.20
C TYR A 382 14.12 -17.38 36.74
N THR A 383 13.33 -16.34 36.45
CA THR A 383 13.62 -14.94 36.83
C THR A 383 13.24 -14.60 38.26
N LYS A 384 12.50 -15.48 38.95
CA LYS A 384 11.95 -15.25 40.31
C LYS A 384 11.06 -14.01 40.39
N ARG A 385 10.36 -13.70 39.30
CA ARG A 385 9.39 -12.61 39.24
C ARG A 385 7.97 -13.15 39.38
N GLU A 386 7.08 -12.31 39.88
CA GLU A 386 5.66 -12.64 40.00
C GLU A 386 4.87 -12.38 38.70
N LYS A 387 5.41 -11.54 37.82
CA LYS A 387 4.76 -11.11 36.57
C LYS A 387 5.78 -11.00 35.44
N VAL A 388 5.28 -11.16 34.22
CA VAL A 388 5.98 -10.88 32.96
C VAL A 388 5.14 -9.95 32.10
N SER A 389 5.76 -9.20 31.20
CA SER A 389 5.05 -8.55 30.10
C SER A 389 5.02 -9.49 28.90
N TYR A 390 3.90 -9.54 28.19
CA TYR A 390 3.75 -10.34 26.98
C TYR A 390 3.47 -9.42 25.78
N ILE A 391 4.29 -9.52 24.75
CA ILE A 391 4.14 -8.80 23.48
C ILE A 391 3.96 -9.85 22.39
N GLY A 392 2.72 -10.07 21.96
CA GLY A 392 2.41 -10.93 20.83
C GLY A 392 2.21 -10.13 19.54
N PHE A 393 2.72 -10.64 18.42
CA PHE A 393 2.42 -10.13 17.08
C PHE A 393 1.50 -11.10 16.31
N SER A 394 0.42 -10.58 15.71
CA SER A 394 -0.49 -11.36 14.86
C SER A 394 -1.03 -12.61 15.59
N GLN A 395 -0.77 -13.83 15.11
CA GLN A 395 -1.16 -15.06 15.79
C GLN A 395 -0.62 -15.16 17.23
N GLY A 396 0.55 -14.58 17.52
CA GLY A 396 1.06 -14.50 18.89
C GLY A 396 0.18 -13.65 19.80
N SER A 397 -0.46 -12.59 19.27
CA SER A 397 -1.48 -11.82 20.01
C SER A 397 -2.72 -12.67 20.26
N ALA A 398 -3.19 -13.42 19.25
CA ALA A 398 -4.34 -14.31 19.37
C ALA A 398 -4.13 -15.41 20.43
N GLN A 399 -2.94 -15.99 20.51
CA GLN A 399 -2.57 -16.94 21.57
C GLN A 399 -2.65 -16.30 22.96
N GLY A 400 -2.16 -15.05 23.10
CA GLY A 400 -2.28 -14.29 24.34
C GLY A 400 -3.74 -14.01 24.74
N PHE A 401 -4.61 -13.69 23.78
CA PHE A 401 -6.04 -13.52 24.05
C PHE A 401 -6.69 -14.82 24.52
N LEU A 402 -6.44 -15.94 23.82
CA LEU A 402 -6.99 -17.25 24.16
C LEU A 402 -6.51 -17.76 25.53
N LEU A 403 -5.29 -17.40 25.94
CA LEU A 403 -4.78 -17.74 27.27
C LEU A 403 -5.50 -16.99 28.40
N LEU A 404 -5.93 -15.76 28.14
CA LEU A 404 -6.51 -14.87 29.16
C LEU A 404 -8.04 -14.98 29.25
N THR A 405 -8.67 -15.75 28.37
CA THR A 405 -10.10 -16.10 28.39
C THR A 405 -10.31 -17.43 29.09
#